data_AF-A0A2E1VJM8-F1
#
_entry.id   AF-A0A2E1VJM8-F1
#
_cell.length_a   1.000
_cell.length_b   1.000
_cell.length_c   1.000
_cell.angle_alpha   90.00
_cell.angle_beta   90.00
_cell.angle_gamma   90.00
#
_symmetry.space_group_name_H-M   'P 1'
#
loop_
_entity.id
_entity.type
_entity.pdbx_description
1 polymer ?
#
loop_
_entity_poly.entity_id
_entity_poly.type
_entity_poly.pdbx_seq_one_letter_code
_entity_poly.pdbx_strand_id
1 'polypeptide(L)'
;MEEIFKNKFTDQVGLTHDFLVPEIYEYLKLHEKEIQNRAKLIIESAKQYNSYNAFEKLMHEYDLSSSEGIVLMCLAEALLRIPDNKTINDLIEDKIPSGKWRDHIKNDNNIFVNISSIAFLMTGKILKQDELKETDIFMSVLKNISKPVLRSVIKKSINILAKQFIFEKDIKRASKLSSKLEESIYAYSFDMLGEGARTYNDANKYFENYKNAIMVIGESTAEKKHSISIKLSALHPRYERGKLSLLRRELLPKLFELIELSKKLNVDICFDAEEADRLNLSLFMVKEILNSNVIDNNYSGFGIAVQAYQQRSIFVLKWLDTELKKLDKKMNVRLVKGAYWDTEIKLAQEKGLENYPVFTKKFITDLSYLKCSHILENSNNIFPQFATHNAFTIAYVQQLFKGKPHEFQKLHGMGDEIYNHFTNKTNFSCRVYAPVGGYNDLLPYLVRRLLENGANTSFIHQLNKK
;
A
#
# COMPACT_ATOMS: atom_id res chain seq x y z
N MET A 1 -11.88 -6.23 -23.38
CA MET A 1 -11.76 -7.28 -22.32
C MET A 1 -11.10 -8.56 -22.80
N GLU A 2 -11.39 -9.09 -23.99
CA GLU A 2 -10.77 -10.35 -24.46
C GLU A 2 -9.24 -10.35 -24.39
N GLU A 3 -8.60 -9.26 -24.84
CA GLU A 3 -7.15 -9.07 -24.73
C GLU A 3 -6.62 -9.21 -23.29
N ILE A 4 -7.37 -8.74 -22.29
CA ILE A 4 -6.99 -8.87 -20.88
C ILE A 4 -6.98 -10.35 -20.47
N PHE A 5 -7.91 -11.14 -21.00
CA PHE A 5 -8.03 -12.56 -20.63
C PHE A 5 -7.02 -13.43 -21.34
N LYS A 6 -6.76 -13.16 -22.62
CA LYS A 6 -5.75 -13.86 -23.43
C LYS A 6 -4.34 -13.62 -22.89
N ASN A 7 -4.06 -12.42 -22.39
CA ASN A 7 -2.71 -12.03 -21.95
C ASN A 7 -2.47 -12.20 -20.44
N LYS A 8 -3.14 -13.17 -19.77
CA LYS A 8 -2.87 -13.48 -18.35
C LYS A 8 -1.48 -14.11 -18.16
N PHE A 9 -1.10 -14.99 -19.07
CA PHE A 9 0.17 -15.69 -19.10
C PHE A 9 0.78 -15.40 -20.47
N THR A 10 1.83 -14.59 -20.51
CA THR A 10 2.47 -14.16 -21.76
C THR A 10 3.94 -14.55 -21.76
N ASP A 11 4.55 -14.56 -22.94
CA ASP A 11 6.00 -14.51 -23.04
C ASP A 11 6.49 -13.13 -22.53
N GLN A 12 7.11 -13.12 -21.35
CA GLN A 12 7.59 -11.90 -20.73
C GLN A 12 8.70 -11.24 -21.57
N VAL A 13 9.48 -12.01 -22.33
CA VAL A 13 10.55 -11.47 -23.17
C VAL A 13 9.95 -10.70 -24.34
N GLY A 14 9.08 -11.34 -25.13
CA GLY A 14 8.34 -10.71 -26.21
C GLY A 14 7.53 -9.51 -25.74
N LEU A 15 6.76 -9.65 -24.64
CA LEU A 15 6.00 -8.53 -24.08
C LEU A 15 6.89 -7.33 -23.74
N THR A 16 8.06 -7.57 -23.15
CA THR A 16 9.00 -6.50 -22.77
C THR A 16 9.62 -5.84 -23.99
N HIS A 17 10.16 -6.65 -24.91
CA HIS A 17 10.87 -6.16 -26.08
C HIS A 17 9.94 -5.45 -27.07
N ASP A 18 8.76 -6.01 -27.30
CA ASP A 18 7.88 -5.55 -28.38
C ASP A 18 6.90 -4.46 -27.93
N PHE A 19 6.49 -4.45 -26.65
CA PHE A 19 5.44 -3.55 -26.17
C PHE A 19 5.91 -2.55 -25.11
N LEU A 20 6.86 -2.91 -24.24
CA LEU A 20 7.28 -2.03 -23.13
C LEU A 20 8.42 -1.11 -23.55
N VAL A 21 9.54 -1.68 -24.00
CA VAL A 21 10.81 -0.97 -24.23
C VAL A 21 10.75 0.10 -25.34
N PRO A 22 10.13 -0.13 -26.52
CA PRO A 22 10.33 0.77 -27.66
C PRO A 22 9.95 2.23 -27.39
N GLU A 23 8.76 2.47 -26.85
CA GLU A 23 8.29 3.82 -26.52
C GLU A 23 9.07 4.46 -25.38
N ILE A 24 9.43 3.67 -24.35
CA ILE A 24 10.21 4.16 -23.22
C ILE A 24 11.61 4.57 -23.67
N TYR A 25 12.23 3.78 -24.55
CA TYR A 25 13.57 4.02 -25.06
C TYR A 25 13.66 5.29 -25.89
N GLU A 26 12.73 5.49 -26.84
CA GLU A 26 12.68 6.73 -27.63
C GLU A 26 12.42 7.96 -26.75
N TYR A 27 11.55 7.83 -25.74
CA TYR A 27 11.31 8.91 -24.80
C TYR A 27 12.54 9.26 -23.95
N LEU A 28 13.28 8.25 -23.48
CA LEU A 28 14.50 8.45 -22.69
C LEU A 28 15.60 9.10 -23.52
N LYS A 29 15.79 8.76 -24.80
CA LYS A 29 16.78 9.44 -25.66
C LYS A 29 16.64 10.97 -25.65
N LEU A 30 15.41 11.46 -25.55
CA LEU A 30 15.10 12.89 -25.59
C LEU A 30 15.15 13.57 -24.22
N HIS A 31 14.92 12.83 -23.13
CA HIS A 31 14.64 13.40 -21.81
C HIS A 31 15.45 12.79 -20.66
N GLU A 32 16.39 11.90 -20.95
CA GLU A 32 17.17 11.18 -19.94
C GLU A 32 17.86 12.15 -18.98
N LYS A 33 18.49 13.22 -19.49
CA LYS A 33 19.23 14.18 -18.67
C LYS A 33 18.32 14.90 -17.68
N GLU A 34 17.16 15.37 -18.12
CA GLU A 34 16.17 16.03 -17.26
C GLU A 34 15.65 15.09 -16.18
N ILE A 35 15.33 13.84 -16.56
CA ILE A 35 14.80 12.83 -15.65
C ILE A 35 15.85 12.44 -14.60
N GLN A 36 17.09 12.17 -15.03
CA GLN A 36 18.19 11.83 -14.13
C GLN A 36 18.50 12.98 -13.16
N ASN A 37 18.56 14.22 -13.63
CA ASN A 37 18.80 15.39 -12.78
C ASN A 37 17.69 15.55 -11.73
N ARG A 38 16.42 15.43 -12.13
CA ARG A 38 15.28 15.47 -11.19
C ARG A 38 15.35 14.34 -10.17
N ALA A 39 15.60 13.11 -10.62
CA ALA A 39 15.73 11.95 -9.73
C ALA A 39 16.85 12.14 -8.72
N LYS A 40 18.00 12.67 -9.14
CA LYS A 40 19.14 12.96 -8.28
C LYS A 40 18.80 13.98 -7.21
N LEU A 41 18.12 15.08 -7.55
CA LEU A 41 17.69 16.10 -6.59
C LEU A 41 16.72 15.54 -5.55
N ILE A 42 15.79 14.67 -5.96
CA ILE A 42 14.87 13.98 -5.05
C ILE A 42 15.67 13.11 -4.06
N ILE A 43 16.62 12.33 -4.58
CA ILE A 43 17.47 11.44 -3.77
C ILE A 43 18.36 12.23 -2.79
N GLU A 44 19.00 13.30 -3.24
CA GLU A 44 19.84 14.17 -2.40
C GLU A 44 19.02 14.80 -1.28
N SER A 45 17.83 15.32 -1.60
CA SER A 45 16.90 15.86 -0.62
C SER A 45 16.46 14.81 0.41
N ALA A 46 16.21 13.58 -0.03
CA ALA A 46 15.80 12.49 0.85
C ALA A 46 16.95 12.04 1.78
N LYS A 47 18.20 12.03 1.29
CA LYS A 47 19.38 11.73 2.12
C LYS A 47 19.67 12.77 3.19
N GLN A 48 19.22 14.01 2.99
CA GLN A 48 19.34 15.10 3.96
C GLN A 48 18.15 15.17 4.92
N TYR A 49 17.13 14.34 4.72
CA TYR A 49 15.94 14.35 5.55
C TYR A 49 16.24 13.76 6.93
N ASN A 50 16.22 14.63 7.94
CA ASN A 50 16.29 14.20 9.34
C ASN A 50 14.90 13.81 9.82
N SER A 51 14.58 12.51 9.78
CA SER A 51 13.33 12.02 10.36
C SER A 51 13.35 12.18 11.88
N TYR A 52 12.31 12.78 12.46
CA TYR A 52 12.08 12.71 13.91
C TYR A 52 11.74 11.26 14.27
N ASN A 53 12.74 10.49 14.70
CA ASN A 53 12.59 9.06 14.85
C ASN A 53 12.03 8.71 16.23
N ALA A 54 10.73 8.39 16.29
CA ALA A 54 10.10 7.91 17.53
C ALA A 54 10.81 6.66 18.10
N PHE A 55 11.51 5.91 17.26
CA PHE A 55 12.37 4.81 17.67
C PHE A 55 13.63 5.29 18.41
N GLU A 56 14.32 6.34 17.92
CA GLU A 56 15.49 6.90 18.63
C GLU A 56 15.12 7.43 20.02
N LYS A 57 13.95 8.07 20.14
CA LYS A 57 13.44 8.51 21.43
C LYS A 57 13.19 7.34 22.38
N LEU A 58 12.64 6.22 21.87
CA LEU A 58 12.47 5.00 22.65
C LEU A 58 13.82 4.44 23.11
N MET A 59 14.82 4.41 22.21
CA MET A 59 16.14 3.88 22.54
C MET A 59 16.80 4.72 23.64
N HIS A 60 16.78 6.05 23.49
CA HIS A 60 17.36 6.96 24.45
C HIS A 60 16.63 6.94 25.81
N GLU A 61 15.30 6.78 25.83
CA GLU A 61 14.52 6.77 27.07
C GLU A 61 14.80 5.55 27.95
N TYR A 62 15.17 4.42 27.34
CA TYR A 62 15.40 3.16 28.02
C TYR A 62 16.85 2.65 27.93
N ASP A 63 17.76 3.51 27.47
CA ASP A 63 19.19 3.23 27.29
C ASP A 63 19.47 1.92 26.52
N LEU A 64 18.72 1.73 25.43
CA LEU A 64 18.80 0.55 24.59
C LEU A 64 19.84 0.76 23.48
N SER A 65 20.67 -0.26 23.24
CA SER A 65 21.49 -0.31 22.03
C SER A 65 20.63 -0.49 20.78
N SER A 66 21.18 -0.15 19.59
CA SER A 66 20.45 -0.34 18.32
C SER A 66 20.03 -1.79 18.10
N SER A 67 20.89 -2.75 18.46
CA SER A 67 20.59 -4.18 18.33
C SER A 67 19.46 -4.63 19.26
N GLU A 68 19.46 -4.14 20.51
CA GLU A 68 18.39 -4.42 21.49
C GLU A 68 17.06 -3.82 21.04
N GLY A 69 17.09 -2.61 20.47
CA GLY A 69 15.93 -1.98 19.85
C GLY A 69 15.30 -2.80 18.72
N ILE A 70 16.14 -3.35 17.84
CA ILE A 70 15.68 -4.17 16.70
C ILE A 70 14.98 -5.43 17.20
N VAL A 71 15.58 -6.13 18.16
CA VAL A 71 15.00 -7.35 18.74
C VAL A 71 13.69 -7.03 19.44
N LEU A 72 13.63 -5.94 20.20
CA LEU A 72 12.41 -5.47 20.87
C LEU A 72 11.29 -5.16 19.88
N MET A 73 11.64 -4.60 18.73
CA MET A 73 10.71 -4.28 17.66
C MET A 73 10.22 -5.53 16.90
N CYS A 74 11.08 -6.53 16.72
CA CYS A 74 10.66 -7.85 16.22
C CYS A 74 9.67 -8.51 17.19
N LEU A 75 9.94 -8.43 18.49
CA LEU A 75 9.01 -8.91 19.51
C LEU A 75 7.69 -8.15 19.48
N ALA A 76 7.72 -6.82 19.35
CA ALA A 76 6.52 -6.00 19.25
C ALA A 76 5.70 -6.33 17.99
N GLU A 77 6.35 -6.59 16.85
CA GLU A 77 5.70 -7.06 15.63
C GLU A 77 5.08 -8.45 15.80
N ALA A 78 5.81 -9.39 16.40
CA ALA A 78 5.30 -10.74 16.67
C ALA A 78 4.12 -10.73 17.64
N LEU A 79 4.18 -9.91 18.70
CA LEU A 79 3.07 -9.72 19.64
C LEU A 79 1.88 -9.05 18.98
N LEU A 80 2.13 -8.12 18.05
CA LEU A 80 1.05 -7.54 17.26
C LEU A 80 0.29 -8.67 16.55
N ARG A 81 0.93 -9.71 15.98
CA ARG A 81 0.23 -10.81 15.28
C ARG A 81 -0.83 -11.57 16.10
N ILE A 82 -0.88 -11.38 17.41
CA ILE A 82 -1.85 -12.00 18.30
C ILE A 82 -3.15 -11.19 18.26
N PRO A 83 -4.30 -11.80 17.89
CA PRO A 83 -5.52 -11.05 17.59
C PRO A 83 -6.21 -10.43 18.81
N ASP A 84 -5.89 -10.88 20.03
CA ASP A 84 -6.56 -10.43 21.24
C ASP A 84 -5.61 -9.80 22.26
N ASN A 85 -6.01 -8.64 22.77
CA ASN A 85 -5.22 -7.86 23.73
C ASN A 85 -5.03 -8.60 25.06
N LYS A 86 -5.92 -9.54 25.42
CA LYS A 86 -5.81 -10.28 26.67
C LYS A 86 -4.60 -11.21 26.60
N THR A 87 -4.53 -12.06 25.57
CA THR A 87 -3.40 -12.95 25.30
C THR A 87 -2.09 -12.19 25.14
N ILE A 88 -2.10 -11.03 24.46
CA ILE A 88 -0.91 -10.15 24.39
C ILE A 88 -0.47 -9.75 25.81
N ASN A 89 -1.38 -9.24 26.64
CA ASN A 89 -1.05 -8.81 28.00
C ASN A 89 -0.61 -10.00 28.86
N ASP A 90 -1.30 -11.14 28.81
CA ASP A 90 -0.97 -12.36 29.55
C ASP A 90 0.44 -12.87 29.15
N LEU A 91 0.81 -12.82 27.87
CA LEU A 91 2.18 -13.15 27.40
C LEU A 91 3.23 -12.17 27.93
N ILE A 92 2.94 -10.87 27.88
CA ILE A 92 3.82 -9.81 28.40
C ILE A 92 3.99 -9.93 29.92
N GLU A 93 2.93 -10.30 30.64
CA GLU A 93 2.92 -10.41 32.11
C GLU A 93 3.58 -11.71 32.60
N ASP A 94 3.23 -12.85 32.01
CA ASP A 94 3.55 -14.16 32.61
C ASP A 94 4.74 -14.86 31.97
N LYS A 95 4.93 -14.73 30.65
CA LYS A 95 5.82 -15.62 29.89
C LYS A 95 7.13 -14.96 29.47
N ILE A 96 7.08 -13.70 29.05
CA ILE A 96 8.29 -12.96 28.64
C ILE A 96 9.25 -12.72 29.82
N PRO A 97 8.79 -12.26 31.01
CA PRO A 97 9.68 -11.94 32.12
C PRO A 97 10.17 -13.16 32.89
N SER A 98 9.57 -14.34 32.70
CA SER A 98 9.89 -15.56 33.44
C SER A 98 10.98 -16.41 32.79
N GLY A 99 11.51 -16.02 31.62
CA GLY A 99 12.55 -16.76 30.90
C GLY A 99 12.07 -18.08 30.25
N LYS A 100 10.81 -18.47 30.47
CA LYS A 100 10.15 -19.67 29.89
C LYS A 100 9.87 -19.54 28.39
N TRP A 101 10.18 -18.40 27.78
CA TRP A 101 10.02 -18.17 26.35
C TRP A 101 10.83 -19.17 25.50
N ARG A 102 12.00 -19.63 25.98
CA ARG A 102 12.83 -20.61 25.25
C ARG A 102 12.09 -21.91 24.94
N ASP A 103 11.19 -22.34 25.83
CA ASP A 103 10.40 -23.56 25.65
C ASP A 103 9.27 -23.38 24.62
N HIS A 104 8.86 -22.14 24.37
CA HIS A 104 7.85 -21.78 23.37
C HIS A 104 8.45 -21.36 22.02
N ILE A 105 9.76 -21.07 21.96
CA ILE A 105 10.45 -20.59 20.76
C ILE A 105 11.33 -21.69 20.12
N LYS A 106 11.77 -22.71 20.88
CA LYS A 106 12.67 -23.77 20.40
C LYS A 106 12.18 -24.56 19.18
N ASN A 107 10.88 -24.53 18.87
CA ASN A 107 10.29 -25.28 17.76
C ASN A 107 9.84 -24.41 16.57
N ASP A 108 9.90 -23.08 16.66
CA ASP A 108 9.46 -22.18 15.59
C ASP A 108 10.60 -21.23 15.18
N ASN A 109 11.17 -21.46 13.99
CA ASN A 109 12.17 -20.60 13.34
C ASN A 109 11.60 -19.21 12.92
N ASN A 110 10.46 -18.77 13.47
CA ASN A 110 9.58 -17.80 12.82
C ASN A 110 9.47 -16.41 13.49
N ILE A 111 10.08 -16.16 14.65
CA ILE A 111 9.88 -14.90 15.40
C ILE A 111 10.72 -13.73 14.85
N PHE A 112 11.93 -14.00 14.36
CA PHE A 112 12.84 -12.98 13.86
C PHE A 112 12.93 -12.95 12.32
N VAL A 113 11.95 -13.55 11.63
CA VAL A 113 11.93 -13.64 10.15
C VAL A 113 11.99 -12.28 9.47
N ASN A 114 11.47 -11.23 10.12
CA ASN A 114 11.46 -9.87 9.59
C ASN A 114 12.56 -8.96 10.17
N ILE A 115 13.59 -9.52 10.81
CA ILE A 115 14.63 -8.72 11.49
C ILE A 115 15.33 -7.75 10.55
N SER A 116 15.57 -8.14 9.30
CA SER A 116 16.16 -7.28 8.27
C SER A 116 15.29 -6.07 7.93
N SER A 117 13.97 -6.28 7.86
CA SER A 117 12.99 -5.21 7.57
C SER A 117 12.87 -4.24 8.75
N ILE A 118 12.89 -4.76 9.97
CA ILE A 118 12.81 -3.97 11.21
C ILE A 118 14.12 -3.23 11.48
N ALA A 119 15.27 -3.89 11.28
CA ALA A 119 16.59 -3.26 11.33
C ALA A 119 16.68 -2.08 10.38
N PHE A 120 16.18 -2.26 9.15
CA PHE A 120 16.12 -1.22 8.14
C PHE A 120 15.20 -0.06 8.58
N LEU A 121 13.98 -0.36 9.04
CA LEU A 121 13.03 0.64 9.54
C LEU A 121 13.64 1.50 10.67
N MET A 122 14.42 0.88 11.55
CA MET A 122 14.98 1.54 12.73
C MET A 122 16.25 2.33 12.46
N THR A 123 17.18 1.75 11.70
CA THR A 123 18.56 2.24 11.63
C THR A 123 18.92 2.83 10.27
N GLY A 124 18.03 2.69 9.28
CA GLY A 124 18.32 2.96 7.87
C GLY A 124 19.40 2.04 7.29
N LYS A 125 19.96 1.11 8.07
CA LYS A 125 21.03 0.19 7.67
C LYS A 125 20.52 -1.25 7.66
N ILE A 126 21.19 -2.08 6.87
CA ILE A 126 20.88 -3.50 6.74
C ILE A 126 21.80 -4.26 7.67
N LEU A 127 21.22 -5.14 8.48
CA LEU A 127 21.94 -6.14 9.26
C LEU A 127 21.70 -7.50 8.62
N LYS A 128 22.77 -8.28 8.43
CA LYS A 128 22.64 -9.68 8.02
C LYS A 128 22.19 -10.51 9.23
N GLN A 129 21.25 -11.43 9.00
CA GLN A 129 20.67 -12.26 10.07
C GLN A 129 21.74 -13.09 10.81
N ASP A 130 22.81 -13.50 10.13
CA ASP A 130 23.91 -14.26 10.72
C ASP A 130 24.84 -13.44 11.65
N GLU A 131 24.72 -12.11 11.67
CA GLU A 131 25.59 -11.23 12.47
C GLU A 131 25.05 -10.99 13.89
N LEU A 132 23.78 -11.26 14.15
CA LEU A 132 23.14 -11.01 15.45
C LEU A 132 22.91 -12.33 16.18
N LYS A 133 23.53 -12.49 17.36
CA LYS A 133 23.10 -13.52 18.33
C LYS A 133 21.79 -13.07 18.99
N GLU A 134 20.69 -13.13 18.24
CA GLU A 134 19.37 -12.61 18.59
C GLU A 134 18.92 -13.02 20.00
N THR A 135 19.14 -14.29 20.35
CA THR A 135 18.81 -14.84 21.67
C THR A 135 19.64 -14.23 22.79
N ASP A 136 20.91 -13.89 22.53
CA ASP A 136 21.81 -13.32 23.53
C ASP A 136 21.53 -11.83 23.73
N ILE A 137 21.22 -11.12 22.64
CA ILE A 137 20.79 -9.71 22.67
C ILE A 137 19.46 -9.57 23.42
N PHE A 138 18.49 -10.45 23.14
CA PHE A 138 17.24 -10.44 23.89
C PHE A 138 17.45 -10.72 25.38
N MET A 139 18.34 -11.65 25.72
CA MET A 139 18.69 -11.92 27.12
C MET A 139 19.42 -10.75 27.79
N SER A 140 20.17 -9.93 27.04
CA SER A 140 20.72 -8.65 27.52
C SER A 140 19.58 -7.70 27.91
N VAL A 141 18.59 -7.50 27.04
CA VAL A 141 17.40 -6.68 27.33
C VAL A 141 16.68 -7.16 28.59
N LEU A 142 16.45 -8.47 28.72
CA LEU A 142 15.78 -9.07 29.88
C LEU A 142 16.57 -8.92 31.18
N LYS A 143 17.91 -8.90 31.11
CA LYS A 143 18.78 -8.73 32.29
C LYS A 143 18.89 -7.27 32.72
N ASN A 144 18.96 -6.37 31.75
CA ASN A 144 19.22 -4.95 31.99
C ASN A 144 17.95 -4.15 32.32
N ILE A 145 16.78 -4.66 31.94
CA ILE A 145 15.49 -3.99 32.18
C ILE A 145 14.68 -4.76 33.22
N SER A 146 14.22 -4.07 34.27
CA SER A 146 13.32 -4.66 35.26
C SER A 146 11.98 -5.08 34.64
N LYS A 147 11.34 -6.12 35.18
CA LYS A 147 10.08 -6.67 34.61
C LYS A 147 8.98 -5.62 34.35
N PRO A 148 8.70 -4.66 35.26
CA PRO A 148 7.69 -3.62 35.02
C PRO A 148 8.10 -2.63 33.92
N VAL A 149 9.39 -2.31 33.82
CA VAL A 149 9.93 -1.41 32.80
C VAL A 149 9.89 -2.10 31.43
N LEU A 150 10.26 -3.39 31.35
CA LEU A 150 10.20 -4.17 30.11
C LEU A 150 8.78 -4.21 29.53
N ARG A 151 7.78 -4.37 30.40
CA ARG A 151 6.37 -4.29 30.00
C ARG A 151 6.02 -2.94 29.39
N SER A 152 6.46 -1.84 30.00
CA SER A 152 6.23 -0.49 29.50
C SER A 152 6.91 -0.29 28.15
N VAL A 153 8.16 -0.75 28.02
CA VAL A 153 8.99 -0.69 26.82
C VAL A 153 8.35 -1.45 25.66
N ILE A 154 7.88 -2.69 25.88
CA ILE A 154 7.19 -3.50 24.87
C ILE A 154 5.89 -2.80 24.43
N LYS A 155 5.06 -2.35 25.37
CA LYS A 155 3.81 -1.63 25.05
C LYS A 155 4.09 -0.35 24.26
N LYS A 156 5.15 0.37 24.57
CA LYS A 156 5.55 1.58 23.84
C LYS A 156 6.07 1.25 22.45
N SER A 157 6.83 0.18 22.29
CA SER A 157 7.30 -0.34 20.99
C SER A 157 6.15 -0.72 20.07
N ILE A 158 5.16 -1.47 20.60
CA ILE A 158 3.92 -1.80 19.89
C ILE A 158 3.20 -0.52 19.43
N ASN A 159 3.09 0.49 20.30
CA ASN A 159 2.45 1.74 19.95
C ASN A 159 3.21 2.54 18.89
N ILE A 160 4.55 2.56 18.93
CA ILE A 160 5.35 3.26 17.93
C ILE A 160 5.23 2.54 16.58
N LEU A 161 5.36 1.21 16.55
CA LEU A 161 5.11 0.40 15.34
C LEU A 161 3.72 0.69 14.78
N ALA A 162 2.70 0.62 15.61
CA ALA A 162 1.35 0.81 15.16
C ALA A 162 1.10 2.23 14.60
N LYS A 163 1.65 3.28 15.23
CA LYS A 163 1.55 4.65 14.71
C LYS A 163 2.31 4.88 13.41
N GLN A 164 3.31 4.05 13.10
CA GLN A 164 4.00 4.12 11.82
C GLN A 164 3.10 3.66 10.65
N PHE A 165 2.23 2.68 10.91
CA PHE A 165 1.42 2.05 9.85
C PHE A 165 -0.07 2.39 9.90
N ILE A 166 -0.59 2.85 11.05
CA ILE A 166 -1.95 3.35 11.21
C ILE A 166 -1.87 4.87 11.32
N PHE A 167 -2.63 5.54 10.46
CA PHE A 167 -2.79 6.98 10.52
C PHE A 167 -3.59 7.39 11.76
N GLU A 168 -4.79 6.83 11.93
CA GLU A 168 -5.65 7.07 13.09
C GLU A 168 -6.54 5.87 13.41
N LYS A 169 -7.06 5.83 14.65
CA LYS A 169 -7.85 4.70 15.15
C LYS A 169 -9.26 4.61 14.56
N ASP A 170 -9.81 5.75 14.18
CA ASP A 170 -11.16 5.87 13.64
C ASP A 170 -11.24 7.02 12.64
N ILE A 171 -12.22 6.95 11.75
CA ILE A 171 -12.35 7.90 10.63
C ILE A 171 -12.65 9.33 11.08
N LYS A 172 -13.32 9.53 12.23
CA LYS A 172 -13.61 10.88 12.74
C LYS A 172 -12.33 11.57 13.19
N ARG A 173 -11.46 10.84 13.89
CA ARG A 173 -10.12 11.34 14.24
C ARG A 173 -9.26 11.55 13.01
N ALA A 174 -9.28 10.62 12.07
CA ALA A 174 -8.53 10.71 10.82
C ALA A 174 -8.92 11.97 10.02
N SER A 175 -10.22 12.19 9.81
CA SER A 175 -10.76 13.37 9.12
C SER A 175 -10.44 14.68 9.86
N LYS A 176 -10.56 14.69 11.19
CA LYS A 176 -10.18 15.86 12.01
C LYS A 176 -8.69 16.17 11.94
N LEU A 177 -7.84 15.15 11.99
CA LEU A 177 -6.39 15.31 11.91
C LEU A 177 -5.98 15.80 10.52
N SER A 178 -6.52 15.20 9.45
CA SER A 178 -6.21 15.62 8.08
C SER A 178 -6.67 17.05 7.79
N SER A 179 -7.81 17.48 8.36
CA SER A 179 -8.32 18.84 8.21
C SER A 179 -7.47 19.88 8.96
N LYS A 180 -6.86 19.52 10.10
CA LYS A 180 -6.02 20.43 10.91
C LYS A 180 -4.62 20.66 10.35
N LEU A 181 -4.16 19.78 9.49
CA LEU A 181 -2.88 19.95 8.79
C LEU A 181 -3.08 20.94 7.64
N GLU A 182 -3.64 22.12 7.89
CA GLU A 182 -4.09 23.09 6.86
C GLU A 182 -2.94 23.57 5.96
N GLU A 183 -1.69 23.50 6.42
CA GLU A 183 -0.48 23.80 5.62
C GLU A 183 0.07 22.58 4.85
N SER A 184 -0.56 21.41 4.99
CA SER A 184 -0.15 20.20 4.28
C SER A 184 -0.63 20.23 2.83
N ILE A 185 0.30 20.13 1.89
CA ILE A 185 0.02 19.93 0.46
C ILE A 185 -0.80 18.65 0.15
N TYR A 186 -0.99 17.78 1.13
CA TYR A 186 -1.58 16.46 0.95
C TYR A 186 -3.11 16.42 1.01
N ALA A 187 -3.71 15.76 0.02
CA ALA A 187 -5.02 15.14 0.16
C ALA A 187 -4.89 13.76 0.82
N TYR A 188 -5.98 13.17 1.29
CA TYR A 188 -5.96 11.83 1.89
C TYR A 188 -6.85 10.83 1.14
N SER A 189 -6.45 9.55 1.15
CA SER A 189 -7.27 8.40 0.78
C SER A 189 -7.32 7.46 1.97
N PHE A 190 -8.47 7.36 2.63
CA PHE A 190 -8.59 6.55 3.83
C PHE A 190 -8.79 5.07 3.48
N ASP A 191 -7.95 4.20 4.04
CA ASP A 191 -8.07 2.74 3.94
C ASP A 191 -8.58 2.19 5.26
N MET A 192 -9.82 1.71 5.28
CA MET A 192 -10.49 1.26 6.50
C MET A 192 -10.02 -0.13 6.99
N LEU A 193 -8.87 -0.61 6.50
CA LEU A 193 -8.20 -1.88 6.87
C LEU A 193 -9.02 -3.16 6.66
N GLY A 194 -10.25 -3.06 6.16
CA GLY A 194 -11.10 -4.22 5.87
C GLY A 194 -10.65 -4.97 4.63
N GLU A 195 -10.45 -6.28 4.75
CA GLU A 195 -10.15 -7.19 3.66
C GLU A 195 -10.64 -8.61 3.96
N GLY A 196 -10.93 -9.39 2.90
CA GLY A 196 -11.15 -10.82 3.00
C GLY A 196 -12.22 -11.25 4.01
N ALA A 197 -13.43 -10.69 3.90
CA ALA A 197 -14.56 -11.09 4.76
C ALA A 197 -14.70 -12.62 4.79
N ARG A 198 -14.90 -13.19 5.98
CA ARG A 198 -15.05 -14.65 6.13
C ARG A 198 -16.51 -15.05 6.28
N THR A 199 -17.32 -14.14 6.82
CA THR A 199 -18.75 -14.31 7.03
C THR A 199 -19.53 -13.14 6.42
N TYR A 200 -20.85 -13.31 6.25
CA TYR A 200 -21.73 -12.20 5.88
C TYR A 200 -21.76 -11.11 6.95
N ASN A 201 -21.57 -11.47 8.22
CA ASN A 201 -21.47 -10.51 9.31
C ASN A 201 -20.24 -9.62 9.14
N ASP A 202 -19.08 -10.19 8.80
CA ASP A 202 -17.87 -9.41 8.50
C ASP A 202 -18.13 -8.46 7.32
N ALA A 203 -18.71 -8.99 6.25
CA ALA A 203 -19.01 -8.20 5.05
C ALA A 203 -19.97 -7.03 5.33
N ASN A 204 -20.96 -7.22 6.19
CA ASN A 204 -21.87 -6.16 6.61
C ASN A 204 -21.18 -5.15 7.52
N LYS A 205 -20.34 -5.60 8.46
CA LYS A 205 -19.53 -4.72 9.30
C LYS A 205 -18.62 -3.83 8.45
N TYR A 206 -17.91 -4.39 7.47
CA TYR A 206 -17.06 -3.61 6.58
C TYR A 206 -17.86 -2.64 5.71
N PHE A 207 -19.01 -3.07 5.20
CA PHE A 207 -19.92 -2.21 4.43
C PHE A 207 -20.37 -0.98 5.22
N GLU A 208 -20.84 -1.17 6.46
CA GLU A 208 -21.23 -0.06 7.33
C GLU A 208 -20.05 0.84 7.71
N ASN A 209 -18.86 0.27 7.92
CA ASN A 209 -17.64 1.05 8.14
C ASN A 209 -17.31 1.95 6.94
N TYR A 210 -17.44 1.43 5.71
CA TYR A 210 -17.24 2.23 4.50
C TYR A 210 -18.31 3.33 4.35
N LYS A 211 -19.59 3.03 4.59
CA LYS A 211 -20.66 4.05 4.59
C LYS A 211 -20.39 5.16 5.59
N ASN A 212 -20.09 4.81 6.84
CA ASN A 212 -19.75 5.77 7.88
C ASN A 212 -18.52 6.60 7.51
N ALA A 213 -17.51 5.97 6.91
CA ALA A 213 -16.33 6.69 6.46
C ALA A 213 -16.65 7.70 5.34
N ILE A 214 -17.44 7.31 4.34
CA ILE A 214 -17.89 8.22 3.27
C ILE A 214 -18.65 9.41 3.86
N MET A 215 -19.56 9.18 4.82
CA MET A 215 -20.29 10.27 5.50
C MET A 215 -19.35 11.25 6.20
N VAL A 216 -18.41 10.73 7.02
CA VAL A 216 -17.45 11.55 7.77
C VAL A 216 -16.48 12.32 6.87
N ILE A 217 -16.10 11.73 5.73
CA ILE A 217 -15.25 12.39 4.73
C ILE A 217 -16.02 13.50 4.03
N GLY A 218 -17.28 13.25 3.65
CA GLY A 218 -18.15 14.22 2.99
C GLY A 218 -18.51 15.44 3.83
N GLU A 219 -18.47 15.30 5.16
CA GLU A 219 -18.67 16.41 6.11
C GLU A 219 -17.38 17.20 6.39
N SER A 220 -16.23 16.79 5.86
CA SER A 220 -14.96 17.48 6.07
C SER A 220 -14.96 18.87 5.44
N THR A 221 -14.48 19.86 6.18
CA THR A 221 -14.28 21.23 5.70
C THR A 221 -12.88 21.45 5.11
N ALA A 222 -12.10 20.38 4.90
CA ALA A 222 -10.76 20.48 4.36
C ALA A 222 -10.77 21.05 2.93
N GLU A 223 -9.83 21.94 2.61
CA GLU A 223 -9.70 22.53 1.27
C GLU A 223 -9.41 21.46 0.20
N LYS A 224 -8.61 20.45 0.56
CA LYS A 224 -8.25 19.35 -0.35
C LYS A 224 -9.28 18.23 -0.28
N LYS A 225 -9.86 17.89 -1.42
CA LYS A 225 -10.80 16.77 -1.56
C LYS A 225 -10.18 15.44 -1.13
N HIS A 226 -10.70 14.86 -0.04
CA HIS A 226 -10.31 13.53 0.44
C HIS A 226 -11.09 12.42 -0.28
N SER A 227 -10.61 11.19 -0.14
CA SER A 227 -11.15 10.00 -0.82
C SER A 227 -11.14 8.79 0.11
N ILE A 228 -11.74 7.69 -0.34
CA ILE A 228 -11.72 6.40 0.36
C ILE A 228 -11.22 5.29 -0.57
N SER A 229 -10.48 4.33 -0.02
CA SER A 229 -10.05 3.11 -0.70
C SER A 229 -10.83 1.90 -0.17
N ILE A 230 -11.37 1.09 -1.08
CA ILE A 230 -12.29 -0.01 -0.76
C ILE A 230 -11.76 -1.30 -1.39
N LYS A 231 -11.69 -2.37 -0.59
CA LYS A 231 -11.34 -3.72 -1.07
C LYS A 231 -12.63 -4.51 -1.30
N LEU A 232 -12.78 -5.08 -2.49
CA LEU A 232 -14.01 -5.80 -2.86
C LEU A 232 -14.17 -7.10 -2.06
N SER A 233 -13.05 -7.74 -1.68
CA SER A 233 -13.08 -8.91 -0.80
C SER A 233 -13.61 -8.62 0.61
N ALA A 234 -13.56 -7.36 1.07
CA ALA A 234 -14.14 -6.98 2.35
C ALA A 234 -15.68 -6.97 2.31
N LEU A 235 -16.27 -6.81 1.13
CA LEU A 235 -17.71 -6.61 0.97
C LEU A 235 -18.48 -7.89 0.67
N HIS A 236 -17.78 -9.02 0.49
CA HIS A 236 -18.44 -10.31 0.24
C HIS A 236 -17.58 -11.49 0.67
N PRO A 237 -18.10 -12.45 1.46
CA PRO A 237 -17.31 -13.57 1.97
C PRO A 237 -16.85 -14.56 0.90
N ARG A 238 -17.51 -14.53 -0.26
CA ARG A 238 -17.23 -15.38 -1.42
C ARG A 238 -16.80 -14.56 -2.66
N TYR A 239 -15.94 -13.57 -2.47
CA TYR A 239 -15.34 -12.81 -3.57
C TYR A 239 -14.33 -13.66 -4.36
N GLU A 240 -14.88 -14.58 -5.16
CA GLU A 240 -14.14 -15.60 -5.91
C GLU A 240 -14.74 -15.80 -7.32
N ARG A 241 -13.91 -16.18 -8.29
CA ARG A 241 -14.25 -16.26 -9.72
C ARG A 241 -15.53 -17.06 -10.00
N GLY A 242 -15.69 -18.22 -9.34
CA GLY A 242 -16.82 -19.13 -9.53
C GLY A 242 -18.16 -18.64 -9.00
N LYS A 243 -18.21 -17.45 -8.38
CA LYS A 243 -19.40 -16.87 -7.76
C LYS A 243 -19.88 -15.60 -8.45
N LEU A 244 -19.54 -15.38 -9.73
CA LEU A 244 -19.91 -14.15 -10.45
C LEU A 244 -21.41 -13.84 -10.39
N SER A 245 -22.29 -14.82 -10.61
CA SER A 245 -23.74 -14.61 -10.54
C SER A 245 -24.20 -14.23 -9.12
N LEU A 246 -23.61 -14.83 -8.10
CA LEU A 246 -23.86 -14.49 -6.70
C LEU A 246 -23.42 -13.06 -6.39
N LEU A 247 -22.22 -12.70 -6.82
CA LEU A 247 -21.64 -11.37 -6.60
C LEU A 247 -22.39 -10.27 -7.34
N ARG A 248 -22.93 -10.54 -8.53
CA ARG A 248 -23.84 -9.60 -9.21
C ARG A 248 -25.12 -9.34 -8.41
N ARG A 249 -25.63 -10.34 -7.69
CA ARG A 249 -26.85 -10.20 -6.87
C ARG A 249 -26.57 -9.54 -5.51
N GLU A 250 -25.40 -9.80 -4.91
CA GLU A 250 -25.17 -9.48 -3.50
C GLU A 250 -24.06 -8.43 -3.27
N LEU A 251 -23.02 -8.42 -4.09
CA LEU A 251 -21.92 -7.45 -3.98
C LEU A 251 -22.19 -6.20 -4.82
N LEU A 252 -22.60 -6.35 -6.08
CA LEU A 252 -22.79 -5.22 -6.98
C LEU A 252 -23.79 -4.16 -6.46
N PRO A 253 -24.93 -4.52 -5.83
CA PRO A 253 -25.82 -3.52 -5.22
C PRO A 253 -25.15 -2.73 -4.09
N LYS A 254 -24.32 -3.39 -3.25
CA LYS A 254 -23.54 -2.70 -2.22
C LYS A 254 -22.55 -1.71 -2.83
N LEU A 255 -21.91 -2.07 -3.95
CA LEU A 255 -21.02 -1.15 -4.66
C LEU A 255 -21.77 0.07 -5.19
N PHE A 256 -22.96 -0.13 -5.78
CA PHE A 256 -23.80 0.98 -6.23
C PHE A 256 -24.16 1.91 -5.06
N GLU A 257 -24.61 1.38 -3.94
CA GLU A 257 -24.99 2.19 -2.77
C GLU A 257 -23.81 3.04 -2.26
N LEU A 258 -22.60 2.47 -2.18
CA LEU A 258 -21.40 3.21 -1.77
C LEU A 258 -21.04 4.31 -2.77
N ILE A 259 -21.13 4.03 -4.08
CA ILE A 259 -20.82 5.01 -5.13
C ILE A 259 -21.86 6.13 -5.16
N GLU A 260 -23.15 5.81 -5.02
CA GLU A 260 -24.23 6.80 -4.95
C GLU A 260 -24.09 7.71 -3.73
N LEU A 261 -23.77 7.15 -2.56
CA LEU A 261 -23.51 7.92 -1.36
C LEU A 261 -22.31 8.85 -1.54
N SER A 262 -21.21 8.34 -2.10
CA SER A 262 -20.03 9.13 -2.39
C SER A 262 -20.27 10.22 -3.42
N LYS A 263 -21.07 9.96 -4.44
CA LYS A 263 -21.51 10.98 -5.39
C LYS A 263 -22.28 12.10 -4.70
N LYS A 264 -23.27 11.74 -3.87
CA LYS A 264 -24.09 12.71 -3.12
C LYS A 264 -23.25 13.59 -2.21
N LEU A 265 -22.21 13.03 -1.60
CA LEU A 265 -21.32 13.71 -0.67
C LEU A 265 -20.02 14.23 -1.31
N ASN A 266 -19.90 14.15 -2.64
CA ASN A 266 -18.72 14.53 -3.40
C ASN A 266 -17.40 13.93 -2.84
N VAL A 267 -17.41 12.64 -2.53
CA VAL A 267 -16.25 11.87 -2.07
C VAL A 267 -15.72 11.00 -3.21
N ASP A 268 -14.40 10.99 -3.42
CA ASP A 268 -13.79 10.10 -4.41
C ASP A 268 -13.66 8.68 -3.83
N ILE A 269 -13.96 7.65 -4.63
CA ILE A 269 -13.77 6.24 -4.28
C ILE A 269 -12.72 5.64 -5.21
N CYS A 270 -11.78 4.90 -4.63
CA CYS A 270 -10.92 3.98 -5.37
C CYS A 270 -11.20 2.54 -4.94
N PHE A 271 -11.52 1.65 -5.87
CA PHE A 271 -11.45 0.22 -5.61
C PHE A 271 -10.01 -0.27 -5.69
N ASP A 272 -9.52 -0.84 -4.60
CA ASP A 272 -8.18 -1.41 -4.55
C ASP A 272 -8.07 -2.66 -5.42
N ALA A 273 -6.88 -2.86 -5.98
CA ALA A 273 -6.55 -4.06 -6.72
C ALA A 273 -5.97 -5.11 -5.76
N GLU A 274 -6.52 -6.32 -5.84
CA GLU A 274 -6.19 -7.46 -4.98
C GLU A 274 -5.39 -8.50 -5.79
N GLU A 275 -5.59 -9.79 -5.54
CA GLU A 275 -4.89 -10.88 -6.23
C GLU A 275 -5.25 -10.96 -7.73
N ALA A 276 -4.34 -11.50 -8.54
CA ALA A 276 -4.46 -11.58 -9.99
C ALA A 276 -5.68 -12.39 -10.46
N ASP A 277 -6.10 -13.39 -9.69
CA ASP A 277 -7.29 -14.20 -9.96
C ASP A 277 -8.60 -13.42 -9.77
N ARG A 278 -8.58 -12.31 -9.03
CA ARG A 278 -9.74 -11.42 -8.80
C ARG A 278 -9.83 -10.28 -9.80
N LEU A 279 -8.79 -10.01 -10.60
CA LEU A 279 -8.81 -8.91 -11.59
C LEU A 279 -10.01 -9.00 -12.55
N ASN A 280 -10.27 -10.16 -13.14
CA ASN A 280 -11.38 -10.26 -14.09
C ASN A 280 -12.73 -9.97 -13.42
N LEU A 281 -12.86 -10.41 -12.17
CA LEU A 281 -14.08 -10.20 -11.39
C LEU A 281 -14.30 -8.73 -11.07
N SER A 282 -13.25 -7.99 -10.66
CA SER A 282 -13.36 -6.55 -10.43
C SER A 282 -13.70 -5.81 -11.73
N LEU A 283 -13.09 -6.17 -12.87
CA LEU A 283 -13.37 -5.55 -14.16
C LEU A 283 -14.81 -5.80 -14.65
N PHE A 284 -15.39 -6.96 -14.36
CA PHE A 284 -16.82 -7.19 -14.65
C PHE A 284 -17.70 -6.23 -13.85
N MET A 285 -17.44 -6.07 -12.54
CA MET A 285 -18.21 -5.13 -11.72
C MET A 285 -18.03 -3.68 -12.19
N VAL A 286 -16.79 -3.28 -12.51
CA VAL A 286 -16.47 -1.95 -13.06
C VAL A 286 -17.22 -1.72 -14.37
N LYS A 287 -17.29 -2.72 -15.25
CA LYS A 287 -18.06 -2.59 -16.49
C LYS A 287 -19.53 -2.35 -16.22
N GLU A 288 -20.16 -3.10 -15.32
CA GLU A 288 -21.58 -2.88 -14.96
C GLU A 288 -21.79 -1.48 -14.37
N ILE A 289 -20.86 -1.00 -13.53
CA ILE A 289 -20.89 0.34 -12.93
C ILE A 289 -20.76 1.43 -14.00
N LEU A 290 -19.80 1.31 -14.92
CA LEU A 290 -19.61 2.27 -16.00
C LEU A 290 -20.81 2.31 -16.96
N ASN A 291 -21.51 1.19 -17.17
CA ASN A 291 -22.72 1.15 -18.00
C ASN A 291 -23.98 1.66 -17.28
N SER A 292 -23.95 1.87 -15.96
CA SER A 292 -25.08 2.43 -15.22
C SER A 292 -25.05 3.96 -15.18
N ASN A 293 -26.09 4.59 -14.63
CA ASN A 293 -26.18 6.05 -14.49
C ASN A 293 -25.49 6.61 -13.22
N VAL A 294 -24.87 5.75 -12.41
CA VAL A 294 -24.22 6.22 -11.18
C VAL A 294 -23.03 7.12 -11.48
N ILE A 295 -22.26 6.77 -12.50
CA ILE A 295 -21.17 7.59 -13.04
C ILE A 295 -21.73 8.44 -14.18
N ASP A 296 -21.67 9.75 -14.01
CA ASP A 296 -22.14 10.74 -14.97
C ASP A 296 -21.18 11.94 -15.04
N ASN A 297 -21.53 12.96 -15.81
CA ASN A 297 -20.70 14.15 -16.01
C ASN A 297 -20.49 14.99 -14.74
N ASN A 298 -21.32 14.78 -13.70
CA ASN A 298 -21.21 15.50 -12.42
C ASN A 298 -20.35 14.75 -11.40
N TYR A 299 -20.09 13.46 -11.62
CA TYR A 299 -19.29 12.64 -10.70
C TYR A 299 -18.22 11.81 -11.44
N SER A 300 -17.02 12.35 -11.47
CA SER A 300 -15.80 11.70 -11.95
C SER A 300 -14.94 11.08 -10.84
N GLY A 301 -15.43 11.07 -9.60
CA GLY A 301 -14.67 10.67 -8.41
C GLY A 301 -14.46 9.16 -8.23
N PHE A 302 -15.16 8.35 -9.02
CA PHE A 302 -14.98 6.89 -9.02
C PHE A 302 -13.68 6.49 -9.71
N GLY A 303 -13.03 5.45 -9.20
CA GLY A 303 -11.80 4.93 -9.77
C GLY A 303 -11.43 3.54 -9.28
N ILE A 304 -10.40 2.99 -9.91
CA ILE A 304 -9.80 1.71 -9.53
C ILE A 304 -8.28 1.79 -9.52
N ALA A 305 -7.66 0.91 -8.74
CA ALA A 305 -6.23 0.67 -8.83
C ALA A 305 -5.89 -0.32 -9.96
N VAL A 306 -4.78 -0.08 -10.64
CA VAL A 306 -4.20 -0.98 -11.66
C VAL A 306 -2.77 -1.30 -11.27
N GLN A 307 -2.45 -2.60 -11.23
CA GLN A 307 -1.14 -3.08 -10.78
C GLN A 307 -0.21 -3.34 -11.98
N ALA A 308 0.80 -2.48 -12.13
CA ALA A 308 1.77 -2.53 -13.23
C ALA A 308 2.66 -3.79 -13.22
N TYR A 309 2.76 -4.51 -12.10
CA TYR A 309 3.51 -5.77 -12.04
C TYR A 309 2.81 -6.94 -12.76
N GLN A 310 1.54 -6.78 -13.17
CA GLN A 310 0.81 -7.80 -13.91
C GLN A 310 1.08 -7.62 -15.40
N GLN A 311 1.25 -8.73 -16.11
CA GLN A 311 1.45 -8.75 -17.56
C GLN A 311 0.23 -8.19 -18.32
N ARG A 312 -0.93 -8.15 -17.66
CA ARG A 312 -2.20 -7.63 -18.19
C ARG A 312 -2.37 -6.11 -18.08
N SER A 313 -1.51 -5.42 -17.33
CA SER A 313 -1.72 -4.02 -16.91
C SER A 313 -1.96 -3.06 -18.08
N ILE A 314 -1.16 -3.14 -19.14
CA ILE A 314 -1.31 -2.31 -20.34
C ILE A 314 -2.64 -2.56 -21.06
N PHE A 315 -3.12 -3.81 -21.07
CA PHE A 315 -4.37 -4.20 -21.71
C PHE A 315 -5.58 -3.73 -20.90
N VAL A 316 -5.46 -3.72 -19.57
CA VAL A 316 -6.49 -3.15 -18.67
C VAL A 316 -6.65 -1.66 -18.94
N LEU A 317 -5.56 -0.89 -19.00
CA LEU A 317 -5.62 0.55 -19.25
C LEU A 317 -6.19 0.89 -20.63
N LYS A 318 -5.74 0.18 -21.67
CA LYS A 318 -6.28 0.35 -23.04
C LYS A 318 -7.78 0.07 -23.09
N TRP A 319 -8.23 -0.98 -22.40
CA TRP A 319 -9.66 -1.30 -22.32
C TRP A 319 -10.43 -0.22 -21.56
N LEU A 320 -9.95 0.25 -20.41
CA LEU A 320 -10.60 1.31 -19.65
C LEU A 320 -10.75 2.59 -20.48
N ASP A 321 -9.68 3.04 -21.13
CA ASP A 321 -9.71 4.23 -21.98
C ASP A 321 -10.72 4.08 -23.13
N THR A 322 -10.73 2.90 -23.78
CA THR A 322 -11.69 2.60 -24.86
C THR A 322 -13.14 2.63 -24.37
N GLU A 323 -13.45 1.98 -23.24
CA GLU A 323 -14.82 1.97 -22.70
C GLU A 323 -15.26 3.35 -22.23
N LEU A 324 -14.37 4.10 -21.56
CA LEU A 324 -14.68 5.45 -21.08
C LEU A 324 -14.94 6.42 -22.23
N LYS A 325 -14.15 6.34 -23.32
CA LYS A 325 -14.40 7.11 -24.56
C LYS A 325 -15.74 6.74 -25.18
N LYS A 326 -16.05 5.44 -25.27
CA LYS A 326 -17.32 4.95 -25.83
C LYS A 326 -18.52 5.44 -25.03
N LEU A 327 -18.40 5.50 -23.71
CA LEU A 327 -19.48 5.88 -22.80
C LEU A 327 -19.54 7.39 -22.51
N ASP A 328 -18.56 8.17 -23.02
CA ASP A 328 -18.32 9.57 -22.67
C ASP A 328 -18.26 9.81 -21.15
N LYS A 329 -17.47 8.99 -20.45
CA LYS A 329 -17.32 9.05 -18.98
C LYS A 329 -15.89 9.35 -18.58
N LYS A 330 -15.73 9.81 -17.35
CA LYS A 330 -14.42 10.04 -16.72
C LYS A 330 -14.26 9.18 -15.48
N MET A 331 -13.03 8.77 -15.21
CA MET A 331 -12.70 7.93 -14.06
C MET A 331 -11.30 8.21 -13.54
N ASN A 332 -11.09 8.08 -12.23
CA ASN A 332 -9.77 8.08 -11.62
C ASN A 332 -9.09 6.71 -11.83
N VAL A 333 -7.79 6.69 -12.13
CA VAL A 333 -6.99 5.44 -12.12
C VAL A 333 -5.76 5.60 -11.26
N ARG A 334 -5.67 4.78 -10.21
CA ARG A 334 -4.49 4.66 -9.38
C ARG A 334 -3.53 3.63 -9.97
N LEU A 335 -2.42 4.09 -10.53
CA LEU A 335 -1.36 3.19 -10.99
C LEU A 335 -0.44 2.86 -9.82
N VAL A 336 -0.36 1.57 -9.46
CA VAL A 336 0.57 1.02 -8.46
C VAL A 336 1.49 0.01 -9.14
N LYS A 337 2.58 -0.40 -8.48
CA LYS A 337 3.34 -1.59 -8.92
C LYS A 337 2.55 -2.86 -8.63
N GLY A 338 2.36 -3.17 -7.35
CA GLY A 338 1.63 -4.36 -6.89
C GLY A 338 2.06 -4.76 -5.48
N ALA A 339 1.19 -5.50 -4.79
CA ALA A 339 1.29 -5.79 -3.36
C ALA A 339 1.33 -7.29 -3.02
N TYR A 340 1.08 -8.17 -4.01
CA TYR A 340 0.87 -9.61 -3.78
C TYR A 340 1.92 -10.48 -4.49
N TRP A 341 3.08 -9.93 -4.85
CA TRP A 341 4.02 -10.60 -5.77
C TRP A 341 4.41 -12.00 -5.30
N ASP A 342 4.86 -12.15 -4.05
CA ASP A 342 5.25 -13.46 -3.49
C ASP A 342 4.08 -14.45 -3.44
N THR A 343 2.86 -13.93 -3.19
CA THR A 343 1.63 -14.75 -3.19
C THR A 343 1.32 -15.24 -4.60
N GLU A 344 1.45 -14.39 -5.63
CA GLU A 344 1.22 -14.80 -7.01
C GLU A 344 2.25 -15.82 -7.51
N ILE A 345 3.52 -15.69 -7.10
CA ILE A 345 4.56 -16.68 -7.38
C ILE A 345 4.20 -18.02 -6.73
N LYS A 346 3.90 -18.01 -5.43
CA LYS A 346 3.52 -19.20 -4.67
C LYS A 346 2.30 -19.90 -5.27
N LEU A 347 1.21 -19.15 -5.50
CA LEU A 347 -0.04 -19.71 -6.02
C LEU A 347 0.13 -20.30 -7.42
N ALA A 348 0.94 -19.68 -8.28
CA ALA A 348 1.21 -20.21 -9.60
C ALA A 348 1.94 -21.56 -9.54
N GLN A 349 2.92 -21.70 -8.63
CA GLN A 349 3.66 -22.93 -8.41
C GLN A 349 2.79 -24.03 -7.79
N GLU A 350 2.06 -23.73 -6.71
CA GLU A 350 1.19 -24.70 -6.01
C GLU A 350 0.09 -25.25 -6.93
N LYS A 351 -0.44 -24.40 -7.81
CA LYS A 351 -1.49 -24.80 -8.78
C LYS A 351 -0.93 -25.42 -10.07
N GLY A 352 0.39 -25.47 -10.25
CA GLY A 352 1.02 -25.94 -11.47
C GLY A 352 0.59 -25.18 -12.72
N LEU A 353 0.45 -23.85 -12.62
CA LEU A 353 0.05 -23.01 -13.76
C LEU A 353 1.16 -22.94 -14.81
N GLU A 354 0.78 -22.71 -16.06
CA GLU A 354 1.70 -22.63 -17.20
C GLU A 354 2.74 -21.51 -17.05
N ASN A 355 2.36 -20.38 -16.44
CA ASN A 355 3.25 -19.26 -16.16
C ASN A 355 2.73 -18.42 -14.97
N TYR A 356 3.50 -17.40 -14.59
CA TYR A 356 3.13 -16.42 -13.58
C TYR A 356 2.24 -15.33 -14.17
N PRO A 357 1.23 -14.81 -13.43
CA PRO A 357 0.40 -13.68 -13.88
C PRO A 357 1.09 -12.31 -13.69
N VAL A 358 2.25 -12.32 -13.04
CA VAL A 358 3.08 -11.16 -12.73
C VAL A 358 4.45 -11.27 -13.40
N PHE A 359 5.14 -10.15 -13.56
CA PHE A 359 6.54 -10.15 -13.99
C PHE A 359 7.44 -10.73 -12.90
N THR A 360 8.41 -11.55 -13.27
CA THR A 360 9.32 -12.21 -12.30
C THR A 360 10.58 -11.41 -12.01
N LYS A 361 10.83 -10.33 -12.76
CA LYS A 361 11.95 -9.41 -12.56
C LYS A 361 11.44 -8.01 -12.24
N LYS A 362 11.95 -7.41 -11.17
CA LYS A 362 11.54 -6.09 -10.69
C LYS A 362 11.70 -4.98 -11.75
N PHE A 363 12.78 -5.01 -12.54
CA PHE A 363 12.99 -3.98 -13.57
C PHE A 363 11.92 -4.04 -14.68
N ILE A 364 11.34 -5.22 -14.96
CA ILE A 364 10.25 -5.35 -15.94
C ILE A 364 8.97 -4.73 -15.37
N THR A 365 8.69 -4.89 -14.08
CA THR A 365 7.61 -4.15 -13.39
C THR A 365 7.82 -2.64 -13.48
N ASP A 366 9.06 -2.15 -13.33
CA ASP A 366 9.37 -0.73 -13.50
C ASP A 366 9.09 -0.26 -14.94
N LEU A 367 9.54 -1.00 -15.95
CA LEU A 367 9.25 -0.72 -17.37
C LEU A 367 7.74 -0.74 -17.64
N SER A 368 7.02 -1.73 -17.13
CA SER A 368 5.57 -1.82 -17.28
C SER A 368 4.87 -0.62 -16.63
N TYR A 369 5.34 -0.15 -15.47
CA TYR A 369 4.80 1.04 -14.84
C TYR A 369 4.99 2.27 -15.74
N LEU A 370 6.18 2.45 -16.33
CA LEU A 370 6.44 3.58 -17.25
C LEU A 370 5.58 3.48 -18.52
N LYS A 371 5.44 2.28 -19.10
CA LYS A 371 4.55 2.06 -20.26
C LYS A 371 3.09 2.37 -19.93
N CYS A 372 2.62 1.95 -18.76
CA CYS A 372 1.29 2.30 -18.26
C CYS A 372 1.13 3.82 -18.11
N SER A 373 2.15 4.54 -17.65
CA SER A 373 2.12 6.01 -17.58
C SER A 373 1.96 6.66 -18.96
N HIS A 374 2.60 6.15 -20.02
CA HIS A 374 2.38 6.62 -21.40
C HIS A 374 0.95 6.41 -21.89
N ILE A 375 0.35 5.26 -21.57
CA ILE A 375 -1.06 5.00 -21.92
C ILE A 375 -1.99 6.01 -21.22
N LEU A 376 -1.72 6.29 -19.94
CA LEU A 376 -2.48 7.27 -19.17
C LEU A 376 -2.29 8.71 -19.66
N GLU A 377 -1.08 9.06 -20.12
CA GLU A 377 -0.75 10.40 -20.63
C GLU A 377 -1.52 10.75 -21.90
N ASN A 378 -1.80 9.73 -22.72
CA ASN A 378 -2.55 9.82 -23.97
C ASN A 378 -4.08 9.75 -23.78
N SER A 379 -4.57 9.55 -22.56
CA SER A 379 -5.99 9.44 -22.25
C SER A 379 -6.56 10.77 -21.75
N ASN A 380 -7.69 11.20 -22.32
CA ASN A 380 -8.44 12.38 -21.87
C ASN A 380 -9.58 12.04 -20.88
N ASN A 381 -9.92 10.76 -20.75
CA ASN A 381 -11.06 10.29 -19.94
C ASN A 381 -10.62 9.71 -18.58
N ILE A 382 -9.33 9.52 -18.39
CA ILE A 382 -8.76 9.00 -17.14
C ILE A 382 -7.98 10.11 -16.44
N PHE A 383 -8.30 10.35 -15.18
CA PHE A 383 -7.44 11.14 -14.30
C PHE A 383 -6.42 10.23 -13.61
N PRO A 384 -5.12 10.38 -13.91
CA PRO A 384 -4.10 9.45 -13.43
C PRO A 384 -3.56 9.83 -12.04
N GLN A 385 -3.46 8.81 -11.19
CA GLN A 385 -2.93 8.92 -9.83
C GLN A 385 -1.75 7.95 -9.68
N PHE A 386 -0.53 8.48 -9.53
CA PHE A 386 0.71 7.69 -9.54
C PHE A 386 1.18 7.35 -8.14
N ALA A 387 0.92 6.11 -7.70
CA ALA A 387 1.31 5.61 -6.38
C ALA A 387 2.68 4.93 -6.42
N THR A 388 3.72 5.64 -5.97
CA THR A 388 5.10 5.14 -5.99
C THR A 388 6.01 5.92 -5.05
N HIS A 389 6.99 5.26 -4.46
CA HIS A 389 8.07 5.91 -3.70
C HIS A 389 9.42 5.90 -4.43
N ASN A 390 9.45 5.47 -5.70
CA ASN A 390 10.67 5.43 -6.51
C ASN A 390 10.96 6.81 -7.12
N ALA A 391 12.04 7.46 -6.69
CA ALA A 391 12.45 8.78 -7.18
C ALA A 391 12.60 8.86 -8.71
N PHE A 392 13.16 7.81 -9.34
CA PHE A 392 13.28 7.78 -10.80
C PHE A 392 11.92 7.73 -11.47
N THR A 393 11.01 6.89 -10.97
CA THR A 393 9.64 6.81 -11.49
C THR A 393 8.89 8.14 -11.31
N ILE A 394 9.05 8.80 -10.16
CA ILE A 394 8.46 10.13 -9.91
C ILE A 394 9.01 11.13 -10.93
N ALA A 395 10.33 11.23 -11.09
CA ALA A 395 10.98 12.14 -12.02
C ALA A 395 10.55 11.90 -13.48
N TYR A 396 10.46 10.63 -13.90
CA TYR A 396 10.00 10.26 -15.23
C TYR A 396 8.56 10.73 -15.46
N VAL A 397 7.65 10.44 -14.52
CA VAL A 397 6.24 10.83 -14.62
C VAL A 397 6.09 12.35 -14.61
N GLN A 398 6.86 13.08 -13.78
CA GLN A 398 6.84 14.55 -13.78
C GLN A 398 7.23 15.15 -15.13
N GLN A 399 8.19 14.54 -15.81
CA GLN A 399 8.62 14.97 -17.14
C GLN A 399 7.57 14.60 -18.20
N LEU A 400 7.00 13.39 -18.12
CA LEU A 400 5.98 12.88 -19.03
C LEU A 400 4.67 13.68 -18.97
N PHE A 401 4.22 14.03 -17.77
CA PHE A 401 2.97 14.77 -17.54
C PHE A 401 3.17 16.28 -17.42
N LYS A 402 4.26 16.84 -17.95
CA LYS A 402 4.52 18.28 -17.86
C LYS A 402 3.37 19.08 -18.49
N GLY A 403 2.65 19.85 -17.68
CA GLY A 403 1.50 20.64 -18.13
C GLY A 403 0.19 19.86 -18.24
N LYS A 404 0.16 18.58 -17.84
CA LYS A 404 -1.04 17.73 -17.81
C LYS A 404 -1.49 17.47 -16.36
N PRO A 405 -2.80 17.47 -16.08
CA PRO A 405 -3.31 17.21 -14.74
C PRO A 405 -3.07 15.76 -14.31
N HIS A 406 -2.47 15.59 -13.14
CA HIS A 406 -2.22 14.29 -12.49
C HIS A 406 -1.99 14.52 -10.99
N GLU A 407 -2.02 13.45 -10.21
CA GLU A 407 -1.53 13.47 -8.82
C GLU A 407 -0.55 12.32 -8.57
N PHE A 408 0.30 12.51 -7.57
CA PHE A 408 1.09 11.43 -6.99
C PHE A 408 0.40 10.87 -5.76
N GLN A 409 0.78 9.67 -5.36
CA GLN A 409 0.29 9.05 -4.13
C GLN A 409 1.41 8.37 -3.37
N LYS A 410 1.36 8.50 -2.05
CA LYS A 410 2.28 7.84 -1.13
C LYS A 410 1.51 7.17 -0.01
N LEU A 411 2.13 6.19 0.63
CA LEU A 411 1.59 5.61 1.85
C LEU A 411 1.91 6.48 3.08
N HIS A 412 1.01 6.51 4.05
CA HIS A 412 1.31 7.07 5.36
C HIS A 412 2.47 6.32 6.03
N GLY A 413 3.36 7.06 6.69
CA GLY A 413 4.54 6.53 7.35
C GLY A 413 5.61 5.97 6.41
N MET A 414 5.52 6.24 5.10
CA MET A 414 6.49 5.75 4.12
C MET A 414 6.79 6.76 3.02
N GLY A 415 8.09 6.90 2.70
CA GLY A 415 8.58 7.81 1.68
C GLY A 415 8.39 9.28 2.05
N ASP A 416 8.27 9.60 3.34
CA ASP A 416 8.24 10.98 3.82
C ASP A 416 9.54 11.71 3.42
N GLU A 417 10.67 11.01 3.47
CA GLU A 417 11.98 11.48 3.03
C GLU A 417 12.00 11.84 1.54
N ILE A 418 11.33 11.04 0.70
CA ILE A 418 11.22 11.29 -0.75
C ILE A 418 10.27 12.44 -1.03
N TYR A 419 9.11 12.45 -0.36
CA TYR A 419 8.06 13.40 -0.64
C TYR A 419 8.28 14.77 0.01
N ASN A 420 9.15 14.85 1.03
CA ASN A 420 9.61 16.11 1.61
C ASN A 420 10.23 17.05 0.57
N HIS A 421 10.83 16.50 -0.50
CA HIS A 421 11.34 17.29 -1.62
C HIS A 421 10.26 18.18 -2.29
N PHE A 422 8.99 17.84 -2.15
CA PHE A 422 7.88 18.50 -2.84
C PHE A 422 6.99 19.37 -1.94
N THR A 423 7.21 19.40 -0.62
CA THR A 423 6.34 20.12 0.34
C THR A 423 6.19 21.61 0.03
N ASN A 424 7.22 22.24 -0.51
CA ASN A 424 7.20 23.67 -0.88
C ASN A 424 6.88 23.92 -2.37
N LYS A 425 6.46 22.91 -3.12
CA LYS A 425 6.20 23.04 -4.57
C LYS A 425 4.70 23.16 -4.84
N THR A 426 4.28 24.34 -5.28
CA THR A 426 2.87 24.66 -5.57
C THR A 426 2.26 23.83 -6.70
N ASN A 427 3.08 23.30 -7.61
CA ASN A 427 2.63 22.49 -8.76
C ASN A 427 2.74 20.97 -8.52
N PHE A 428 2.72 20.52 -7.26
CA PHE A 428 2.78 19.10 -6.93
C PHE A 428 1.57 18.68 -6.09
N SER A 429 0.68 17.88 -6.68
CA SER A 429 -0.43 17.24 -5.95
C SER A 429 0.01 15.87 -5.47
N CYS A 430 -0.17 15.62 -4.17
CA CYS A 430 0.06 14.30 -3.59
C CYS A 430 -1.07 13.90 -2.66
N ARG A 431 -1.50 12.65 -2.75
CA ARG A 431 -2.48 12.07 -1.84
C ARG A 431 -1.88 10.97 -1.00
N VAL A 432 -2.05 11.08 0.31
CA VAL A 432 -1.57 10.10 1.29
C VAL A 432 -2.62 9.01 1.45
N TYR A 433 -2.26 7.78 1.13
CA TYR A 433 -3.03 6.60 1.45
C TYR A 433 -2.85 6.31 2.95
N ALA A 434 -3.92 6.49 3.72
CA ALA A 434 -3.91 6.57 5.18
C ALA A 434 -4.72 5.43 5.78
N PRO A 435 -4.06 4.42 6.38
CA PRO A 435 -4.76 3.33 7.04
C PRO A 435 -5.47 3.79 8.31
N VAL A 436 -6.75 3.44 8.45
CA VAL A 436 -7.62 3.84 9.56
C VAL A 436 -8.26 2.59 10.16
N GLY A 437 -8.00 2.34 11.44
CA GLY A 437 -8.62 1.24 12.15
C GLY A 437 -7.93 0.91 13.47
N GLY A 438 -8.49 -0.08 14.17
CA GLY A 438 -7.95 -0.53 15.45
C GLY A 438 -6.67 -1.33 15.29
N TYR A 439 -5.93 -1.49 16.40
CA TYR A 439 -4.71 -2.30 16.42
C TYR A 439 -4.95 -3.78 16.02
N ASN A 440 -6.14 -4.32 16.29
CA ASN A 440 -6.48 -5.70 15.94
C ASN A 440 -6.69 -5.88 14.43
N ASP A 441 -7.11 -4.82 13.72
CA ASP A 441 -7.33 -4.83 12.27
C ASP A 441 -6.02 -4.61 11.48
N LEU A 442 -4.95 -4.22 12.18
CA LEU A 442 -3.64 -3.88 11.59
C LEU A 442 -2.86 -5.10 11.10
N LEU A 443 -3.07 -6.28 11.69
CA LEU A 443 -2.08 -7.36 11.63
C LEU A 443 -1.92 -8.00 10.25
N PRO A 444 -3.02 -8.38 9.56
CA PRO A 444 -2.91 -8.92 8.20
C PRO A 444 -2.32 -7.89 7.22
N TYR A 445 -2.56 -6.60 7.50
CA TYR A 445 -2.05 -5.48 6.72
C TYR A 445 -0.55 -5.21 6.99
N LEU A 446 -0.12 -5.27 8.25
CA LEU A 446 1.24 -4.97 8.69
C LEU A 446 2.27 -5.92 8.08
N VAL A 447 2.00 -7.23 8.09
CA VAL A 447 2.92 -8.23 7.54
C VAL A 447 3.17 -7.96 6.04
N ARG A 448 2.11 -7.66 5.28
CA ARG A 448 2.23 -7.33 3.85
C ARG A 448 3.02 -6.03 3.63
N ARG A 449 2.76 -5.01 4.44
CA ARG A 449 3.47 -3.72 4.38
C ARG A 449 4.96 -3.84 4.68
N LEU A 450 5.33 -4.69 5.62
CA LEU A 450 6.73 -4.98 5.93
C LEU A 450 7.42 -5.69 4.77
N LEU A 451 6.79 -6.69 4.16
CA LEU A 451 7.35 -7.43 3.02
C LEU A 451 7.56 -6.55 1.79
N GLU A 452 6.57 -5.73 1.42
CA GLU A 452 6.62 -4.88 0.22
C GLU A 452 7.83 -3.93 0.19
N ASN A 453 8.23 -3.41 1.36
CA ASN A 453 9.21 -2.34 1.45
C ASN A 453 10.53 -2.77 2.10
N GLY A 454 10.52 -3.85 2.88
CA GLY A 454 11.71 -4.51 3.42
C GLY A 454 12.41 -5.42 2.41
N ALA A 455 11.78 -5.74 1.28
CA ALA A 455 12.41 -6.50 0.21
C ALA A 455 13.68 -5.81 -0.31
N ASN A 456 14.76 -6.57 -0.50
CA ASN A 456 16.07 -6.08 -0.96
C ASN A 456 16.02 -5.28 -2.29
N THR A 457 14.97 -5.48 -3.08
CA THR A 457 14.71 -4.82 -4.37
C THR A 457 13.85 -3.55 -4.26
N SER A 458 13.35 -3.21 -3.07
CA SER A 458 12.62 -1.97 -2.81
C SER A 458 13.53 -0.76 -3.00
N PHE A 459 12.99 0.30 -3.63
CA PHE A 459 13.77 1.53 -3.84
C PHE A 459 14.09 2.22 -2.52
N ILE A 460 13.14 2.25 -1.58
CA ILE A 460 13.34 2.83 -0.24
C ILE A 460 14.46 2.07 0.47
N HIS A 461 14.48 0.74 0.36
CA HIS A 461 15.57 -0.08 0.87
C HIS A 461 16.94 0.28 0.25
N GLN A 462 16.99 0.54 -1.06
CA GLN A 462 18.24 0.89 -1.76
C GLN A 462 18.71 2.32 -1.51
N LEU A 463 17.80 3.27 -1.25
CA LEU A 463 18.13 4.67 -1.00
C LEU A 463 19.14 4.85 0.14
N ASN A 464 19.05 3.99 1.15
CA ASN A 464 19.90 4.05 2.34
C ASN A 464 21.11 3.10 2.30
N LYS A 465 21.30 2.35 1.20
CA LYS A 465 22.56 1.64 0.94
C LYS A 465 23.63 2.69 0.62
N LYS A 466 24.69 2.74 1.45
CA LYS A 466 25.86 3.58 1.20
C LYS A 466 26.63 3.12 -0.03
#